data_AF-A0A6C0EB90-F1
#
_entry.id   AF-A0A6C0EB90-F1
#
_cell.length_a   1.000
_cell.length_b   1.000
_cell.length_c   1.000
_cell.angle_alpha   90.00
_cell.angle_beta   90.00
_cell.angle_gamma   90.00
#
_symmetry.space_group_name_H-M   'P 1'
#
loop_
_entity.id
_entity.type
_entity.pdbx_description
1 polymer ?
#
loop_
_entity_poly.entity_id
_entity_poly.type
_entity_poly.pdbx_seq_one_letter_code
_entity_poly.pdbx_strand_id
1 'polypeptide(L)'
;MQLKCDICKYSTTLQKNYERHMRSKKHQYNILNKDKNESVYMSLINDLQVKLTTQTQLLEYKENELKKIKMELKTNNRNVKRQTQKIEHLLTHEKHQEEKMALHKKLIEERIELERKINEEKIEIEKQHNREINDLKDQQLKLMSSACNKSMSAFKFITTYLTNSPPLKKIETERMRELLYHRIDENRELVKLTSDPVLFLIDIYDNHMLVEHISRLIISEYKQKNINDRSFFNTDSNRLTYVVLLEKNGKTAEWTTDICGQELIDNIIKPFISEILEMFKEKLKTYDVDNIDSYLFNEYINIRKCYYSIEDWTNSGVLYKTILQFITPSFYFKLSNVNNQMPLLKTNKSKNKTKEIPKLEYDNADDELIDNLDLLEYKPDKRFKNFKTEPTESFIIQKPSSYSLDKRFVKRKDRNNKRNKSKI
;
A
#
# COMPACT_ATOMS: atom_id res chain seq x y z
N MET A 1 -12.49 -83.56 139.90
CA MET A 1 -12.52 -82.84 138.60
C MET A 1 -12.82 -81.37 138.90
N GLN A 2 -12.02 -80.42 138.42
CA GLN A 2 -12.20 -78.98 138.68
C GLN A 2 -12.95 -78.34 137.50
N LEU A 3 -14.09 -77.69 137.74
CA LEU A 3 -14.90 -77.01 136.73
C LEU A 3 -14.42 -75.55 136.58
N LYS A 4 -14.17 -75.09 135.35
CA LYS A 4 -13.69 -73.73 135.00
C LYS A 4 -14.60 -73.07 133.96
N CYS A 5 -14.86 -71.77 134.15
CA CYS A 5 -15.62 -70.94 133.21
C CYS A 5 -14.67 -70.04 132.42
N ASP A 6 -14.62 -70.16 131.09
CA ASP A 6 -13.68 -69.39 130.24
C ASP A 6 -14.00 -67.90 130.17
N ILE A 7 -15.28 -67.53 130.31
CA ILE A 7 -15.74 -66.13 130.21
C ILE A 7 -15.35 -65.32 131.45
N CYS A 8 -15.48 -65.93 132.63
CA CYS A 8 -15.22 -65.24 133.90
C CYS A 8 -13.93 -65.68 134.59
N LYS A 9 -13.25 -66.70 134.05
CA LYS A 9 -12.11 -67.39 134.65
C LYS A 9 -12.35 -67.92 136.07
N TYR A 10 -13.62 -68.16 136.45
CA TYR A 10 -14.00 -68.75 137.74
C TYR A 10 -13.75 -70.26 137.74
N SER A 11 -13.24 -70.81 138.85
CA SER A 11 -12.98 -72.25 138.99
C SER A 11 -13.47 -72.81 140.32
N THR A 12 -14.04 -74.01 140.33
CA THR A 12 -14.48 -74.70 141.55
C THR A 12 -14.46 -76.21 141.37
N THR A 13 -14.24 -76.97 142.43
CA THR A 13 -14.32 -78.44 142.40
C THR A 13 -15.73 -78.96 142.69
N LEU A 14 -16.67 -78.08 143.08
CA LEU A 14 -18.03 -78.43 143.45
C LEU A 14 -19.03 -77.99 142.36
N GLN A 15 -19.74 -78.96 141.78
CA GLN A 15 -20.70 -78.73 140.69
C GLN A 15 -21.76 -77.68 141.02
N LYS A 16 -22.33 -77.74 142.24
CA LYS A 16 -23.36 -76.81 142.71
C LYS A 16 -22.89 -75.35 142.70
N ASN A 17 -21.60 -75.11 143.00
CA ASN A 17 -21.01 -73.76 142.96
C ASN A 17 -20.75 -73.29 141.53
N TYR A 18 -20.40 -74.20 140.63
CA TYR A 18 -20.22 -73.88 139.22
C TYR A 18 -21.55 -73.50 138.58
N GLU A 19 -22.60 -74.28 138.83
CA GLU A 19 -23.96 -73.95 138.38
C GLU A 19 -24.44 -72.61 138.94
N ARG A 20 -24.15 -72.30 140.21
CA ARG A 20 -24.44 -70.99 140.79
C ARG A 20 -23.64 -69.87 140.14
N HIS A 21 -22.37 -70.11 139.79
CA HIS A 21 -21.57 -69.14 139.04
C HIS A 21 -22.16 -68.86 137.67
N MET A 22 -22.54 -69.90 136.92
CA MET A 22 -23.17 -69.76 135.59
C MET A 22 -24.51 -69.01 135.67
N ARG A 23 -25.20 -69.07 136.82
CA ARG A 23 -26.43 -68.29 137.09
C ARG A 23 -26.17 -66.94 137.78
N SER A 24 -24.92 -66.62 138.12
CA SER A 24 -24.61 -65.38 138.83
C SER A 24 -24.80 -64.18 137.91
N LYS A 25 -25.34 -63.09 138.45
CA LYS A 25 -25.47 -61.82 137.71
C LYS A 25 -24.15 -61.36 137.09
N LYS A 26 -23.02 -61.65 137.74
CA LYS A 26 -21.68 -61.30 137.25
C LYS A 26 -21.29 -62.10 136.00
N HIS A 27 -21.61 -63.39 135.94
CA HIS A 27 -21.37 -64.20 134.75
C HIS A 27 -22.28 -63.79 133.59
N GLN A 28 -23.57 -63.58 133.86
CA GLN A 28 -24.52 -63.06 132.88
C GLN A 28 -24.08 -61.70 132.31
N TYR A 29 -23.55 -60.81 133.16
CA TYR A 29 -23.00 -59.52 132.71
C TYR A 29 -21.77 -59.68 131.80
N ASN A 30 -20.85 -60.60 132.12
CA ASN A 30 -19.68 -60.84 131.28
C ASN A 30 -20.03 -61.52 129.94
N ILE A 31 -21.06 -62.37 129.90
CA ILE A 31 -21.62 -62.88 128.64
C ILE A 31 -22.14 -61.71 127.81
N LEU A 32 -23.00 -60.86 128.40
CA LEU A 32 -23.63 -59.72 127.71
C LEU A 32 -22.62 -58.70 127.15
N ASN A 33 -21.46 -58.51 127.79
CA ASN A 33 -20.42 -57.61 127.30
C ASN A 33 -19.52 -58.20 126.21
N LYS A 34 -19.45 -59.54 126.08
CA LYS A 34 -18.73 -60.18 124.97
C LYS A 34 -19.50 -59.99 123.65
N ASP A 35 -20.82 -60.13 123.71
CA ASP A 35 -21.72 -59.94 122.57
C ASP A 35 -21.77 -58.49 122.06
N LYS A 36 -21.64 -57.50 122.97
CA LYS A 36 -21.60 -56.07 122.58
C LYS A 36 -20.36 -55.68 121.79
N ASN A 37 -19.20 -56.27 122.09
CA ASN A 37 -17.97 -55.94 121.35
C ASN A 37 -17.97 -56.58 119.96
N GLU A 38 -18.50 -57.79 119.80
CA GLU A 38 -18.58 -58.48 118.50
C GLU A 38 -19.52 -57.75 117.51
N SER A 39 -20.62 -57.17 118.02
CA SER A 39 -21.54 -56.33 117.25
C SER A 39 -20.88 -55.06 116.69
N VAL A 40 -20.01 -54.40 117.45
CA VAL A 40 -19.31 -53.18 117.01
C VAL A 40 -18.27 -53.49 115.94
N TYR A 41 -17.52 -54.59 116.08
CA TYR A 41 -16.55 -55.01 115.05
C TYR A 41 -17.23 -55.43 113.75
N MET A 42 -18.36 -56.15 113.81
CA MET A 42 -19.11 -56.52 112.60
C MET A 42 -19.69 -55.31 111.86
N SER A 43 -20.15 -54.29 112.58
CA SER A 43 -20.61 -53.02 111.96
C SER A 43 -19.46 -52.31 111.23
N LEU A 44 -18.27 -52.24 111.84
CA LEU A 44 -17.11 -51.59 111.23
C LEU A 44 -16.60 -52.36 109.99
N ILE A 45 -16.62 -53.69 110.04
CA ILE A 45 -16.26 -54.55 108.90
C ILE A 45 -17.24 -54.33 107.75
N ASN A 46 -18.55 -54.27 108.03
CA ASN A 46 -19.55 -54.00 107.01
C ASN A 46 -19.37 -52.62 106.37
N ASP A 47 -19.12 -51.57 107.16
CA ASP A 47 -18.87 -50.22 106.63
C ASP A 47 -17.61 -50.15 105.77
N LEU A 48 -16.54 -50.85 106.16
CA LEU A 48 -15.32 -50.96 105.38
C LEU A 48 -15.53 -51.75 104.08
N GLN A 49 -16.32 -52.84 104.12
CA GLN A 49 -16.67 -53.61 102.94
C GLN A 49 -17.52 -52.78 101.96
N VAL A 50 -18.48 -51.99 102.44
CA VAL A 50 -19.26 -51.09 101.60
C VAL A 50 -18.34 -50.05 100.96
N LYS A 51 -17.48 -49.37 101.73
CA LYS A 51 -16.52 -48.39 101.19
C LYS A 51 -15.58 -49.01 100.15
N LEU A 52 -15.05 -50.20 100.42
CA LEU A 52 -14.18 -50.93 99.49
C LEU A 52 -14.92 -51.30 98.21
N THR A 53 -16.18 -51.75 98.32
CA THR A 53 -17.02 -52.09 97.16
C THR A 53 -17.31 -50.86 96.32
N THR A 54 -17.69 -49.73 96.94
CA THR A 54 -17.92 -48.47 96.21
C THR A 54 -16.66 -47.96 95.53
N GLN A 55 -15.50 -48.05 96.18
CA GLN A 55 -14.22 -47.68 95.56
C GLN A 55 -13.87 -48.60 94.38
N THR A 56 -14.12 -49.90 94.51
CA THR A 56 -13.88 -50.88 93.43
C THR A 56 -14.77 -50.60 92.24
N GLN A 57 -16.06 -50.35 92.46
CA GLN A 57 -17.02 -49.96 91.42
C GLN A 57 -16.61 -48.65 90.72
N LEU A 58 -16.13 -47.66 91.49
CA LEU A 58 -15.65 -46.40 90.93
C LEU A 58 -14.39 -46.59 90.07
N LEU A 59 -13.46 -47.46 90.50
CA LEU A 59 -12.27 -47.80 89.72
C LEU A 59 -12.65 -48.52 88.43
N GLU A 60 -13.54 -49.51 88.50
CA GLU A 60 -14.03 -50.24 87.32
C GLU A 60 -14.72 -49.31 86.32
N TYR A 61 -15.56 -48.38 86.81
CA TYR A 61 -16.16 -47.34 85.99
C TYR A 61 -15.09 -46.47 85.28
N LYS A 62 -14.08 -45.99 86.03
CA LYS A 62 -12.98 -45.19 85.48
C LYS A 62 -12.16 -45.98 84.46
N GLU A 63 -11.90 -47.26 84.68
CA GLU A 63 -11.20 -48.11 83.74
C GLU A 63 -11.99 -48.31 82.44
N ASN A 64 -13.31 -48.49 82.55
CA ASN A 64 -14.19 -48.62 81.40
C ASN A 64 -14.25 -47.30 80.58
N GLU A 65 -14.32 -46.15 81.25
CA GLU A 65 -14.23 -44.84 80.58
C GLU A 65 -12.85 -44.64 79.92
N LEU A 66 -11.76 -45.02 80.58
CA LEU A 66 -10.42 -44.96 79.99
C LEU A 66 -10.32 -45.85 78.74
N LYS A 67 -10.93 -47.04 78.74
CA LYS A 67 -11.00 -47.94 77.57
C LYS A 67 -11.76 -47.29 76.42
N LYS A 68 -12.90 -46.62 76.69
CA LYS A 68 -13.65 -45.88 75.66
C LYS A 68 -12.80 -44.77 75.05
N ILE A 69 -12.18 -43.93 75.88
CA ILE A 69 -11.28 -42.84 75.43
C ILE A 69 -10.13 -43.40 74.57
N LYS A 70 -9.51 -44.51 74.98
CA LYS A 70 -8.45 -45.15 74.18
C LYS A 70 -8.95 -45.63 72.81
N MET A 71 -10.17 -46.18 72.73
CA MET A 71 -10.76 -46.60 71.46
C MET A 71 -11.10 -45.41 70.55
N GLU A 72 -11.63 -44.33 71.12
CA GLU A 72 -11.89 -43.08 70.39
C GLU A 72 -10.59 -42.46 69.87
N LEU A 73 -9.55 -42.34 70.70
CA LEU A 73 -8.23 -41.87 70.29
C LEU A 73 -7.63 -42.72 69.17
N LYS A 74 -7.76 -44.05 69.25
CA LYS A 74 -7.30 -44.95 68.18
C LYS A 74 -8.06 -44.73 66.87
N THR A 75 -9.37 -44.48 66.95
CA THR A 75 -10.23 -44.19 65.80
C THR A 75 -9.89 -42.83 65.19
N ASN A 76 -9.73 -41.80 66.02
CA ASN A 76 -9.32 -40.46 65.61
C ASN A 76 -7.92 -40.47 64.97
N ASN A 77 -6.95 -41.17 65.55
CA ASN A 77 -5.62 -41.32 64.97
C ASN A 77 -5.65 -41.99 63.59
N ARG A 78 -6.51 -42.99 63.39
CA ARG A 78 -6.72 -43.60 62.06
C ARG A 78 -7.33 -42.61 61.08
N ASN A 79 -8.29 -41.79 61.52
CA ASN A 79 -8.92 -40.77 60.69
C ASN A 79 -7.94 -39.65 60.32
N VAL A 80 -7.15 -39.15 61.26
CA VAL A 80 -6.09 -38.17 61.03
C VAL A 80 -5.08 -38.73 60.02
N LYS A 81 -4.58 -39.96 60.22
CA LYS A 81 -3.64 -40.58 59.28
C LYS A 81 -4.22 -40.69 57.86
N ARG A 82 -5.50 -41.06 57.73
CA ARG A 82 -6.19 -41.10 56.42
C ARG A 82 -6.34 -39.70 55.81
N GLN A 83 -6.63 -38.69 56.60
CA GLN A 83 -6.71 -37.31 56.13
C GLN A 83 -5.34 -36.77 55.71
N THR A 84 -4.28 -37.05 56.47
CA THR A 84 -2.90 -36.69 56.10
C THR A 84 -2.52 -37.30 54.76
N GLN A 85 -2.77 -38.59 54.55
CA GLN A 85 -2.50 -39.25 53.26
C GLN A 85 -3.29 -38.64 52.10
N LYS A 86 -4.55 -38.25 52.33
CA LYS A 86 -5.35 -37.54 51.32
C LYS A 86 -4.76 -36.17 50.99
N ILE A 87 -4.32 -35.42 52.00
CA ILE A 87 -3.69 -34.10 51.80
C ILE A 87 -2.37 -34.24 51.05
N GLU A 88 -1.51 -35.20 51.43
CA GLU A 88 -0.26 -35.48 50.73
C GLU A 88 -0.50 -35.80 49.25
N HIS A 89 -1.48 -36.66 48.95
CA HIS A 89 -1.86 -36.96 47.57
C HIS A 89 -2.33 -35.71 46.81
N LEU A 90 -3.18 -34.88 47.42
CA LEU A 90 -3.64 -33.62 46.80
C LEU A 90 -2.48 -32.66 46.53
N LEU A 91 -1.54 -32.53 47.46
CA LEU A 91 -0.35 -31.69 47.28
C LEU A 91 0.55 -32.20 46.14
N THR A 92 0.73 -33.52 46.01
CA THR A 92 1.50 -34.07 44.88
C THR A 92 0.80 -33.83 43.54
N HIS A 93 -0.53 -33.93 43.50
CA HIS A 93 -1.31 -33.66 42.32
C HIS A 93 -1.27 -32.17 41.92
N GLU A 94 -1.38 -31.27 42.90
CA GLU A 94 -1.28 -29.82 42.69
C GLU A 94 0.11 -29.44 42.14
N LYS A 95 1.19 -29.96 42.73
CA LYS A 95 2.56 -29.76 42.21
C LYS A 95 2.69 -30.22 40.75
N HIS A 96 2.15 -31.39 40.41
CA HIS A 96 2.18 -31.87 39.03
C HIS A 96 1.36 -30.99 38.08
N GLN A 97 0.24 -30.43 38.54
CA GLN A 97 -0.53 -29.45 37.76
C GLN A 97 0.24 -28.15 37.56
N GLU A 98 0.94 -27.65 38.57
CA GLU A 98 1.79 -26.47 38.47
C GLU A 98 2.92 -26.67 37.45
N GLU A 99 3.61 -27.81 37.52
CA GLU A 99 4.66 -28.17 36.55
C GLU A 99 4.12 -28.22 35.11
N LYS A 100 2.94 -28.82 34.93
CA LYS A 100 2.26 -28.88 33.62
C LYS A 100 1.86 -27.50 33.11
N MET A 101 1.37 -26.63 33.99
CA MET A 101 1.04 -25.24 33.63
C MET A 101 2.29 -24.43 33.29
N ALA A 102 3.39 -24.62 34.02
CA ALA A 102 4.66 -23.96 33.74
C ALA A 102 5.23 -24.39 32.37
N LEU A 103 5.15 -25.69 32.04
CA LEU A 103 5.55 -26.19 30.73
C LEU A 103 4.65 -25.63 29.62
N HIS A 104 3.33 -25.61 29.83
CA HIS A 104 2.40 -25.05 28.85
C HIS A 104 2.65 -23.56 28.59
N LYS A 105 2.98 -22.80 29.64
CA LYS A 105 3.36 -21.38 29.53
C LYS A 105 4.62 -21.20 28.67
N LYS A 106 5.66 -22.00 28.89
CA LYS A 106 6.88 -21.97 28.06
C LYS A 106 6.60 -22.24 26.58
N LEU A 107 5.78 -23.25 26.28
CA LEU A 107 5.40 -23.58 24.90
C LEU A 107 4.59 -22.45 24.22
N ILE A 108 3.77 -21.72 24.98
CA ILE A 108 3.06 -20.56 24.45
C ILE A 108 4.04 -19.42 24.14
N GLU A 109 5.01 -19.16 25.02
CA GLU A 109 6.04 -18.13 24.80
C GLU A 109 6.90 -18.45 23.57
N GLU A 110 7.35 -19.69 23.41
CA GLU A 110 8.09 -20.15 22.23
C GLU A 110 7.27 -20.01 20.93
N ARG A 111 5.98 -20.33 20.99
CA ARG A 111 5.08 -20.19 19.83
C ARG A 111 4.91 -18.72 19.43
N ILE A 112 4.75 -17.81 20.40
CA ILE A 112 4.63 -16.37 20.14
C ILE A 112 5.91 -15.82 19.51
N GLU A 113 7.09 -16.28 19.94
CA GLU A 113 8.37 -15.91 19.35
C GLU A 113 8.49 -16.38 17.89
N LEU A 114 8.14 -17.63 17.60
CA LEU A 114 8.14 -18.18 16.24
C LEU A 114 7.16 -17.44 15.32
N GLU A 115 5.95 -17.15 15.79
CA GLU A 115 4.96 -16.38 15.03
C GLU A 115 5.47 -14.95 14.71
N ARG A 116 6.23 -14.33 15.62
CA ARG A 116 6.88 -13.03 15.38
C ARG A 116 7.92 -13.12 14.26
N LYS A 117 8.83 -14.11 14.31
CA LYS A 117 9.86 -14.33 13.29
C LYS A 117 9.25 -14.57 11.90
N ILE A 118 8.23 -15.42 11.82
CA ILE A 118 7.51 -15.68 10.56
C ILE A 118 6.88 -14.40 10.00
N ASN A 119 6.35 -13.53 10.87
CA ASN A 119 5.73 -12.29 10.44
C ASN A 119 6.77 -11.26 9.95
N GLU A 120 7.93 -11.18 10.59
CA GLU A 120 9.04 -10.33 10.15
C GLU A 120 9.57 -10.75 8.77
N GLU A 121 9.77 -12.06 8.54
CA GLU A 121 10.17 -12.59 7.24
C GLU A 121 9.13 -12.29 6.14
N LYS A 122 7.84 -12.45 6.44
CA LYS A 122 6.77 -12.12 5.48
C LYS A 122 6.79 -10.65 5.08
N ILE A 123 6.99 -9.75 6.04
CA ILE A 123 7.09 -8.31 5.78
C ILE A 123 8.30 -8.00 4.87
N GLU A 124 9.43 -8.67 5.07
CA GLU A 124 10.63 -8.43 4.26
C GLU A 124 10.49 -8.97 2.82
N ILE A 125 9.90 -10.15 2.66
CA ILE A 125 9.54 -10.72 1.34
C ILE A 125 8.59 -9.79 0.59
N GLU A 126 7.58 -9.24 1.27
CA GLU A 126 6.62 -8.31 0.66
C GLU A 126 7.29 -6.99 0.23
N LYS A 127 8.23 -6.46 1.04
CA LYS A 127 9.01 -5.28 0.64
C LYS A 127 9.87 -5.56 -0.58
N GLN A 128 10.53 -6.72 -0.65
CA GLN A 128 11.35 -7.09 -1.80
C GLN A 128 10.49 -7.22 -3.06
N HIS A 129 9.35 -7.93 -2.97
CA HIS A 129 8.44 -8.09 -4.09
C HIS A 129 7.90 -6.73 -4.61
N ASN A 130 7.59 -5.81 -3.70
CA ASN A 130 7.17 -4.46 -4.07
C ASN A 130 8.28 -3.65 -4.76
N ARG A 131 9.56 -3.83 -4.38
CA ARG A 131 10.69 -3.21 -5.09
C ARG A 131 10.79 -3.76 -6.52
N GLU A 132 10.74 -5.08 -6.68
CA GLU A 132 10.78 -5.74 -8.00
C GLU A 132 9.63 -5.31 -8.92
N ILE A 133 8.40 -5.22 -8.39
CA ILE A 133 7.25 -4.72 -9.15
C ILE A 133 7.46 -3.28 -9.64
N ASN A 134 8.01 -2.41 -8.78
CA ASN A 134 8.25 -1.02 -9.15
C ASN A 134 9.36 -0.90 -10.21
N ASP A 135 10.43 -1.67 -10.07
CA ASP A 135 11.51 -1.71 -11.07
C ASP A 135 11.00 -2.20 -12.44
N LEU A 136 10.14 -3.23 -12.46
CA LEU A 136 9.49 -3.70 -13.69
C LEU A 136 8.58 -2.64 -14.32
N LYS A 137 7.79 -1.91 -13.51
CA LYS A 137 6.94 -0.81 -13.98
C LYS A 137 7.77 0.32 -14.59
N ASP A 138 8.88 0.68 -13.95
CA ASP A 138 9.78 1.72 -14.46
C ASP A 138 10.45 1.30 -15.77
N GLN A 139 10.85 0.03 -15.91
CA GLN A 139 11.35 -0.52 -17.16
C GLN A 139 10.28 -0.50 -18.26
N GLN A 140 9.04 -0.91 -17.94
CA GLN A 140 7.93 -0.84 -18.90
C GLN A 140 7.61 0.60 -19.31
N LEU A 141 7.60 1.55 -18.38
CA LEU A 141 7.39 2.97 -18.70
C LEU A 141 8.51 3.54 -19.57
N LYS A 142 9.77 3.17 -19.33
CA LYS A 142 10.90 3.56 -20.18
C LYS A 142 10.75 2.97 -21.59
N LEU A 143 10.39 1.69 -21.69
CA LEU A 143 10.15 1.04 -22.98
C LEU A 143 8.97 1.68 -23.72
N MET A 144 7.82 1.87 -23.06
CA MET A 144 6.65 2.52 -23.65
C MET A 144 6.92 3.98 -24.02
N SER A 145 7.62 4.75 -23.20
CA SER A 145 8.02 6.12 -23.54
C SER A 145 8.94 6.12 -24.76
N SER A 146 9.93 5.23 -24.82
CA SER A 146 10.82 5.11 -25.97
C SER A 146 10.08 4.65 -27.24
N ALA A 147 9.09 3.76 -27.11
CA ALA A 147 8.27 3.28 -28.20
C ALA A 147 7.30 4.36 -28.68
N CYS A 148 6.59 5.04 -27.78
CA CYS A 148 5.68 6.16 -28.09
C CYS A 148 6.44 7.34 -28.73
N ASN A 149 7.64 7.66 -28.24
CA ASN A 149 8.49 8.70 -28.82
C ASN A 149 9.00 8.33 -30.22
N LYS A 150 9.14 7.03 -30.52
CA LYS A 150 9.50 6.52 -31.87
C LYS A 150 8.28 6.32 -32.77
N SER A 151 7.09 6.06 -32.21
CA SER A 151 5.89 5.66 -32.95
C SER A 151 4.91 6.81 -33.21
N MET A 152 4.99 7.91 -32.47
CA MET A 152 4.11 9.05 -32.68
C MET A 152 4.74 10.02 -33.69
N SER A 153 4.15 10.08 -34.90
CA SER A 153 4.59 11.06 -35.90
C SER A 153 4.44 12.48 -35.37
N ALA A 154 5.32 13.38 -35.80
CA ALA A 154 5.25 14.80 -35.44
C ALA A 154 3.85 15.38 -35.73
N PHE A 155 3.23 14.99 -36.84
CA PHE A 155 1.85 15.35 -37.18
C PHE A 155 0.87 14.92 -36.08
N LYS A 156 0.86 13.64 -35.68
CA LYS A 156 -0.04 13.14 -34.64
C LYS A 156 0.16 13.85 -33.30
N PHE A 157 1.42 14.19 -32.96
CA PHE A 157 1.71 14.98 -31.77
C PHE A 157 1.06 16.38 -31.86
N ILE A 158 1.36 17.12 -32.94
CA ILE A 158 0.88 18.49 -33.15
C ILE A 158 -0.65 18.52 -33.10
N THR A 159 -1.33 17.61 -33.81
CA THR A 159 -2.79 17.58 -33.86
C THR A 159 -3.45 17.22 -32.53
N THR A 160 -2.79 16.42 -31.69
CA THR A 160 -3.34 15.97 -30.40
C THR A 160 -3.11 16.99 -29.29
N TYR A 161 -1.94 17.64 -29.25
CA TYR A 161 -1.51 18.43 -28.10
C TYR A 161 -1.49 19.94 -28.33
N LEU A 162 -1.41 20.40 -29.59
CA LEU A 162 -1.35 21.83 -29.94
C LEU A 162 -2.72 22.31 -30.43
N THR A 163 -3.76 22.06 -29.64
CA THR A 163 -5.16 22.38 -30.01
C THR A 163 -5.49 23.86 -29.91
N ASN A 164 -4.71 24.63 -29.15
CA ASN A 164 -4.95 26.04 -28.85
C ASN A 164 -4.12 26.99 -29.73
N SER A 165 -3.45 26.46 -30.76
CA SER A 165 -2.63 27.29 -31.64
C SER A 165 -3.47 28.24 -32.47
N PRO A 166 -2.98 29.46 -32.76
CA PRO A 166 -3.67 30.36 -33.66
C PRO A 166 -3.55 29.83 -35.10
N PRO A 167 -4.61 29.94 -35.91
CA PRO A 167 -4.54 29.61 -37.33
C PRO A 167 -3.52 30.51 -38.04
N LEU A 168 -2.94 30.02 -39.12
CA LEU A 168 -2.01 30.77 -39.94
C LEU A 168 -2.75 31.96 -40.54
N LYS A 169 -2.41 33.14 -40.07
CA LYS A 169 -2.90 34.40 -40.61
C LYS A 169 -1.91 34.94 -41.63
N LYS A 170 -2.44 35.39 -42.76
CA LYS A 170 -1.70 36.22 -43.72
C LYS A 170 -1.32 37.53 -43.03
N ILE A 171 -0.08 38.00 -43.25
CA ILE A 171 0.34 39.30 -42.73
C ILE A 171 -0.41 40.40 -43.49
N GLU A 172 -0.92 41.36 -42.74
CA GLU A 172 -1.55 42.57 -43.29
C GLU A 172 -0.52 43.42 -44.05
N THR A 173 -0.95 44.07 -45.11
CA THR A 173 -0.08 44.86 -45.99
C THR A 173 0.66 45.95 -45.22
N GLU A 174 -0.03 46.64 -44.31
CA GLU A 174 0.53 47.71 -43.47
C GLU A 174 1.66 47.17 -42.58
N ARG A 175 1.46 46.00 -41.98
CA ARG A 175 2.44 45.34 -41.13
C ARG A 175 3.63 44.82 -41.94
N MET A 176 3.41 44.27 -43.14
CA MET A 176 4.50 43.89 -44.03
C MET A 176 5.35 45.09 -44.43
N ARG A 177 4.69 46.20 -44.80
CA ARG A 177 5.37 47.44 -45.12
C ARG A 177 6.16 47.95 -43.92
N GLU A 178 5.60 47.94 -42.72
CA GLU A 178 6.35 48.28 -41.50
C GLU A 178 7.61 47.40 -41.33
N LEU A 179 7.50 46.08 -41.48
CA LEU A 179 8.64 45.16 -41.37
C LEU A 179 9.73 45.45 -42.42
N LEU A 180 9.35 45.78 -43.65
CA LEU A 180 10.29 46.13 -44.73
C LEU A 180 11.01 47.47 -44.50
N TYR A 181 10.54 48.29 -43.56
CA TYR A 181 11.23 49.50 -43.10
C TYR A 181 12.22 49.22 -41.96
N HIS A 182 12.45 47.96 -41.63
CA HIS A 182 13.39 47.53 -40.60
C HIS A 182 14.43 46.57 -41.18
N ARG A 183 15.60 46.54 -40.56
CA ARG A 183 16.59 45.48 -40.71
C ARG A 183 16.76 44.72 -39.41
N ILE A 184 17.26 43.50 -39.50
CA ILE A 184 17.60 42.70 -38.33
C ILE A 184 19.10 42.86 -38.09
N ASP A 185 19.46 43.37 -36.90
CA ASP A 185 20.84 43.57 -36.50
C ASP A 185 21.53 42.25 -36.09
N GLU A 186 22.78 42.36 -35.64
CA GLU A 186 23.57 41.22 -35.15
C GLU A 186 22.95 40.57 -33.90
N ASN A 187 22.23 41.35 -33.09
CA ASN A 187 21.52 40.89 -31.89
C ASN A 187 20.16 40.25 -32.19
N ARG A 188 19.76 40.22 -33.47
CA ARG A 188 18.46 39.74 -33.96
C ARG A 188 17.29 40.64 -33.57
N GLU A 189 17.54 41.92 -33.38
CA GLU A 189 16.53 42.93 -33.09
C GLU A 189 16.14 43.70 -34.36
N LEU A 190 14.88 44.14 -34.42
CA LEU A 190 14.39 44.97 -35.52
C LEU A 190 14.84 46.43 -35.32
N VAL A 191 15.65 46.92 -36.24
CA VAL A 191 16.17 48.29 -36.25
C VAL A 191 15.62 49.02 -37.47
N LYS A 192 14.98 50.16 -37.23
CA LYS A 192 14.41 50.99 -38.31
C LYS A 192 15.49 51.46 -39.28
N LEU A 193 15.21 51.38 -40.57
CA LEU A 193 16.10 51.87 -41.61
C LEU A 193 16.22 53.40 -41.54
N THR A 194 17.45 53.89 -41.71
CA THR A 194 17.74 55.33 -41.81
C THR A 194 17.63 55.84 -43.25
N SER A 195 17.74 54.94 -44.23
CA SER A 195 17.64 55.22 -45.66
C SER A 195 16.25 54.88 -46.21
N ASP A 196 16.00 55.32 -47.44
CA ASP A 196 14.85 54.86 -48.23
C ASP A 196 14.86 53.32 -48.31
N PRO A 197 13.73 52.65 -48.02
CA PRO A 197 13.68 51.19 -47.97
C PRO A 197 13.88 50.56 -49.36
N VAL A 198 13.48 51.21 -50.45
CA VAL A 198 13.71 50.67 -51.81
C VAL A 198 15.20 50.71 -52.14
N LEU A 199 15.89 51.79 -51.78
CA LEU A 199 17.35 51.86 -51.96
C LEU A 199 18.10 50.81 -51.11
N PHE A 200 17.63 50.58 -49.88
CA PHE A 200 18.15 49.50 -49.04
C PHE A 200 17.90 48.12 -49.66
N LEU A 201 16.70 47.87 -50.22
CA LEU A 201 16.36 46.62 -50.89
C LEU A 201 17.25 46.35 -52.13
N ILE A 202 17.65 47.41 -52.85
CA ILE A 202 18.60 47.31 -53.96
C ILE A 202 19.98 46.92 -53.43
N ASP A 203 20.48 47.60 -52.40
CA ASP A 203 21.79 47.30 -51.80
C ASP A 203 21.87 45.84 -51.33
N ILE A 204 20.85 45.35 -50.59
CA ILE A 204 20.86 43.94 -50.16
C ILE A 204 20.66 42.95 -51.32
N TYR A 205 19.99 43.34 -52.40
CA TYR A 205 19.85 42.50 -53.58
C TYR A 205 21.20 42.33 -54.30
N ASP A 206 21.90 43.44 -54.54
CA ASP A 206 23.22 43.45 -55.18
C ASP A 206 24.26 42.69 -54.34
N ASN A 207 24.11 42.67 -53.01
CA ASN A 207 24.93 41.89 -52.10
C ASN A 207 24.46 40.43 -51.91
N HIS A 208 23.46 39.95 -52.66
CA HIS A 208 22.87 38.61 -52.55
C HIS A 208 22.26 38.26 -51.18
N MET A 209 21.89 39.28 -50.39
CA MET A 209 21.35 39.16 -49.03
C MET A 209 19.81 39.27 -48.98
N LEU A 210 19.14 39.54 -50.10
CA LEU A 210 17.68 39.72 -50.15
C LEU A 210 16.90 38.53 -49.56
N VAL A 211 17.26 37.31 -49.97
CA VAL A 211 16.62 36.07 -49.49
C VAL A 211 16.75 35.95 -47.97
N GLU A 212 17.97 36.14 -47.46
CA GLU A 212 18.23 36.06 -46.02
C GLU A 212 17.46 37.14 -45.26
N HIS A 213 17.46 38.37 -45.76
CA HIS A 213 16.76 39.49 -45.12
C HIS A 213 15.26 39.21 -44.98
N ILE A 214 14.58 38.86 -46.09
CA ILE A 214 13.14 38.53 -46.08
C ILE A 214 12.87 37.33 -45.16
N SER A 215 13.70 36.30 -45.25
CA SER A 215 13.56 35.09 -44.43
C SER A 215 13.68 35.40 -42.94
N ARG A 216 14.61 36.28 -42.55
CA ARG A 216 14.77 36.70 -41.15
C ARG A 216 13.56 37.50 -40.66
N LEU A 217 12.96 38.37 -41.50
CA LEU A 217 11.72 39.08 -41.17
C LEU A 217 10.55 38.11 -40.93
N ILE A 218 10.39 37.12 -41.82
CA ILE A 218 9.39 36.05 -41.65
C ILE A 218 9.62 35.28 -40.35
N ILE A 219 10.87 34.94 -40.06
CA ILE A 219 11.24 34.25 -38.81
C ILE A 219 10.90 35.11 -37.60
N SER A 220 11.20 36.41 -37.60
CA SER A 220 10.89 37.28 -36.46
C SER A 220 9.39 37.40 -36.19
N GLU A 221 8.56 37.39 -37.24
CA GLU A 221 7.11 37.54 -37.10
C GLU A 221 6.44 36.23 -36.66
N TYR A 222 6.84 35.09 -37.22
CA TYR A 222 6.15 33.81 -36.98
C TYR A 222 6.82 32.88 -35.97
N LYS A 223 8.11 33.06 -35.65
CA LYS A 223 8.80 32.19 -34.68
C LYS A 223 8.53 32.64 -33.26
N GLN A 224 7.39 32.20 -32.73
CA GLN A 224 7.00 32.48 -31.35
C GLN A 224 7.87 31.74 -30.32
N LYS A 225 8.09 32.36 -29.16
CA LYS A 225 8.85 31.76 -28.03
C LYS A 225 8.13 30.54 -27.48
N ASN A 226 6.83 30.65 -27.29
CA ASN A 226 5.96 29.56 -26.88
C ASN A 226 5.56 28.73 -28.10
N ILE A 227 5.62 27.40 -27.97
CA ILE A 227 5.31 26.48 -29.05
C ILE A 227 3.81 26.49 -29.39
N ASN A 228 2.96 26.70 -28.39
CA ASN A 228 1.51 26.72 -28.58
C ASN A 228 1.05 27.91 -29.42
N ASP A 229 1.82 28.99 -29.47
CA ASP A 229 1.43 30.21 -30.18
C ASP A 229 1.84 30.17 -31.66
N ARG A 230 2.43 29.08 -32.14
CA ARG A 230 2.85 28.92 -33.54
C ARG A 230 1.75 28.31 -34.39
N SER A 231 1.56 28.85 -35.58
CA SER A 231 0.56 28.37 -36.54
C SER A 231 1.05 27.25 -37.45
N PHE A 232 2.35 26.96 -37.47
CA PHE A 232 2.92 25.91 -38.31
C PHE A 232 4.25 25.36 -37.81
N PHE A 233 4.61 24.18 -38.32
CA PHE A 233 5.80 23.43 -37.95
C PHE A 233 6.39 22.71 -39.15
N ASN A 234 7.71 22.78 -39.32
CA ASN A 234 8.40 21.91 -40.27
C ASN A 234 8.58 20.51 -39.65
N THR A 235 8.15 19.47 -40.37
CA THR A 235 8.27 18.07 -39.92
C THR A 235 9.29 17.28 -40.72
N ASP A 236 9.57 17.70 -41.95
CA ASP A 236 10.63 17.15 -42.79
C ASP A 236 11.31 18.31 -43.53
N SER A 237 12.56 18.59 -43.18
CA SER A 237 13.31 19.70 -43.78
C SER A 237 13.78 19.39 -45.20
N ASN A 238 14.02 18.12 -45.54
CA ASN A 238 14.48 17.74 -46.88
C ASN A 238 13.36 17.83 -47.91
N ARG A 239 12.14 17.46 -47.50
CA ARG A 239 10.95 17.53 -48.36
C ARG A 239 10.19 18.85 -48.25
N LEU A 240 10.66 19.76 -47.39
CA LEU A 240 9.98 21.03 -47.07
C LEU A 240 8.51 20.77 -46.69
N THR A 241 8.26 19.73 -45.88
CA THR A 241 6.91 19.35 -45.45
C THR A 241 6.58 20.01 -44.12
N TYR A 242 5.42 20.67 -44.08
CA TYR A 242 4.94 21.39 -42.93
C TYR A 242 3.62 20.82 -42.41
N VAL A 243 3.34 21.10 -41.15
CA VAL A 243 2.02 20.92 -40.53
C VAL A 243 1.54 22.32 -40.18
N VAL A 244 0.45 22.74 -40.79
CA VAL A 244 -0.05 24.12 -40.76
C VAL A 244 -1.47 24.11 -40.24
N LEU A 245 -1.81 25.03 -39.35
CA LEU A 245 -3.17 25.21 -38.86
C LEU A 245 -3.88 26.22 -39.75
N LEU A 246 -4.88 25.79 -40.53
CA LEU A 246 -5.61 26.66 -41.46
C LEU A 246 -7.08 26.77 -41.04
N GLU A 247 -7.66 27.96 -41.19
CA GLU A 247 -9.12 28.13 -41.10
C GLU A 247 -9.79 27.63 -42.37
N LYS A 248 -10.61 26.58 -42.24
CA LYS A 248 -11.45 26.11 -43.35
C LYS A 248 -12.80 26.81 -43.32
N ASN A 249 -13.15 27.48 -44.42
CA ASN A 249 -14.46 28.12 -44.65
C ASN A 249 -14.89 29.08 -43.52
N GLY A 250 -13.94 29.72 -42.83
CA GLY A 250 -14.18 30.69 -41.76
C GLY A 250 -14.87 30.13 -40.50
N LYS A 251 -14.86 28.81 -40.29
CA LYS A 251 -15.57 28.18 -39.14
C LYS A 251 -14.67 27.39 -38.21
N THR A 252 -13.76 26.58 -38.72
CA THR A 252 -12.94 25.69 -37.89
C THR A 252 -11.50 25.69 -38.38
N ALA A 253 -10.57 25.92 -37.46
CA ALA A 253 -9.15 25.73 -37.69
C ALA A 253 -8.81 24.23 -37.63
N GLU A 254 -8.12 23.73 -38.65
CA GLU A 254 -7.68 22.33 -38.73
C GLU A 254 -6.21 22.23 -39.13
N TRP A 255 -5.48 21.35 -38.45
CA TRP A 255 -4.10 21.02 -38.80
C TRP A 255 -4.06 20.20 -40.09
N THR A 256 -3.46 20.76 -41.14
CA THR A 256 -3.27 20.11 -42.43
C THR A 256 -1.78 19.88 -42.69
N THR A 257 -1.48 18.91 -43.56
CA THR A 257 -0.13 18.71 -44.07
C THR A 257 0.07 19.60 -45.29
N ASP A 258 1.08 20.44 -45.27
CA ASP A 258 1.48 21.30 -46.38
C ASP A 258 2.75 20.75 -47.03
N ILE A 259 2.57 20.15 -48.20
CA ILE A 259 3.63 19.46 -48.94
C ILE A 259 4.40 20.51 -49.74
N CYS A 260 5.73 20.50 -49.65
CA CYS A 260 6.60 21.49 -50.29
C CYS A 260 6.35 22.94 -49.83
N GLY A 261 5.65 23.16 -48.72
CA GLY A 261 5.41 24.48 -48.15
C GLY A 261 4.53 25.40 -49.01
N GLN A 262 3.61 24.84 -49.79
CA GLN A 262 2.76 25.59 -50.72
C GLN A 262 1.87 26.59 -49.99
N GLU A 263 1.29 26.21 -48.85
CA GLU A 263 0.45 27.10 -48.03
C GLU A 263 1.28 28.23 -47.42
N LEU A 264 2.51 27.95 -46.98
CA LEU A 264 3.43 29.00 -46.52
C LEU A 264 3.82 29.95 -47.65
N ILE A 265 4.09 29.41 -48.85
CA ILE A 265 4.41 30.23 -50.02
C ILE A 265 3.24 31.17 -50.33
N ASP A 266 2.02 30.67 -50.38
CA ASP A 266 0.85 31.44 -50.78
C ASP A 266 0.40 32.46 -49.74
N ASN A 267 0.48 32.11 -48.46
CA ASN A 267 -0.04 32.95 -47.37
C ASN A 267 1.01 33.85 -46.71
N ILE A 268 2.31 33.55 -46.87
CA ILE A 268 3.40 34.29 -46.20
C ILE A 268 4.37 34.88 -47.22
N ILE A 269 5.00 34.03 -48.04
CA ILE A 269 6.14 34.47 -48.86
C ILE A 269 5.69 35.33 -50.05
N LYS A 270 4.68 34.88 -50.80
CA LYS A 270 4.12 35.63 -51.95
C LYS A 270 3.67 37.04 -51.55
N PRO A 271 2.90 37.24 -50.47
CA PRO A 271 2.53 38.58 -50.01
C PRO A 271 3.73 39.51 -49.77
N PHE A 272 4.80 39.03 -49.13
CA PHE A 272 6.01 39.82 -48.92
C PHE A 272 6.67 40.24 -50.25
N ILE A 273 6.82 39.31 -51.19
CA ILE A 273 7.44 39.62 -52.49
C ILE A 273 6.57 40.58 -53.31
N SER A 274 5.25 40.39 -53.28
CA SER A 274 4.32 41.31 -53.94
C SER A 274 4.41 42.73 -53.37
N GLU A 275 4.50 42.88 -52.05
CA GLU A 275 4.66 44.20 -51.42
C GLU A 275 5.99 44.85 -51.80
N ILE A 276 7.09 44.08 -51.83
CA ILE A 276 8.39 44.58 -52.30
C ILE A 276 8.26 45.11 -53.73
N LEU A 277 7.69 44.32 -54.66
CA LEU A 277 7.51 44.72 -56.05
C LEU A 277 6.63 45.98 -56.17
N GLU A 278 5.60 46.12 -55.33
CA GLU A 278 4.77 47.33 -55.32
C GLU A 278 5.55 48.55 -54.81
N MET A 279 6.39 48.42 -53.77
CA MET A 279 7.27 49.50 -53.31
C MET A 279 8.22 49.97 -54.42
N PHE A 280 8.79 49.05 -55.20
CA PHE A 280 9.58 49.38 -56.38
C PHE A 280 8.75 50.14 -57.43
N LYS A 281 7.53 49.69 -57.73
CA LYS A 281 6.63 50.37 -58.69
C LYS A 281 6.24 51.78 -58.22
N GLU A 282 5.89 51.93 -56.95
CA GLU A 282 5.60 53.23 -56.33
C GLU A 282 6.79 54.17 -56.49
N LYS A 283 8.01 53.70 -56.16
CA LYS A 283 9.23 54.48 -56.32
C LYS A 283 9.49 54.85 -57.78
N LEU A 284 9.36 53.91 -58.71
CA LEU A 284 9.55 54.18 -60.15
C LEU A 284 8.56 55.23 -60.69
N LYS A 285 7.33 55.28 -60.18
CA LYS A 285 6.32 56.29 -60.55
C LYS A 285 6.69 57.71 -60.07
N THR A 286 7.61 57.85 -59.12
CA THR A 286 8.05 59.18 -58.64
C THR A 286 9.00 59.90 -59.60
N TYR A 287 9.56 59.20 -60.59
CA TYR A 287 10.45 59.78 -61.59
C TYR A 287 9.67 60.20 -62.84
N ASP A 288 9.87 61.44 -63.29
CA ASP A 288 9.45 61.89 -64.62
C ASP A 288 10.51 61.47 -65.64
N VAL A 289 10.22 60.41 -66.40
CA VAL A 289 11.16 59.79 -67.35
C VAL A 289 11.59 60.77 -68.46
N ASP A 290 10.74 61.74 -68.81
CA ASP A 290 11.01 62.69 -69.89
C ASP A 290 11.94 63.83 -69.43
N ASN A 291 12.02 64.09 -68.12
CA ASN A 291 12.75 65.24 -67.54
C ASN A 291 13.71 64.87 -66.40
N ILE A 292 14.15 63.61 -66.34
CA ILE A 292 15.00 63.13 -65.25
C ILE A 292 16.43 63.71 -65.33
N ASP A 293 16.91 64.24 -64.22
CA ASP A 293 18.32 64.67 -64.08
C ASP A 293 19.25 63.47 -64.34
N SER A 294 20.36 63.71 -65.04
CA SER A 294 21.41 62.71 -65.28
C SER A 294 21.87 62.00 -64.01
N TYR A 295 21.87 62.66 -62.85
CA TYR A 295 22.22 62.02 -61.58
C TYR A 295 21.15 61.00 -61.13
N LEU A 296 19.87 61.40 -61.18
CA LEU A 296 18.73 60.56 -60.80
C LEU A 296 18.46 59.44 -61.83
N PHE A 297 18.90 59.62 -63.07
CA PHE A 297 18.76 58.61 -64.12
C PHE A 297 19.44 57.29 -63.75
N ASN A 298 20.63 57.33 -63.15
CA ASN A 298 21.33 56.12 -62.71
C ASN A 298 20.57 55.40 -61.60
N GLU A 299 20.00 56.15 -60.64
CA GLU A 299 19.17 55.59 -59.58
C GLU A 299 17.92 54.90 -60.17
N TYR A 300 17.22 55.58 -61.08
CA TYR A 300 16.07 55.02 -61.80
C TYR A 300 16.41 53.70 -62.53
N ILE A 301 17.53 53.67 -63.27
CA ILE A 301 17.97 52.46 -63.98
C ILE A 301 18.28 51.32 -63.01
N ASN A 302 18.93 51.61 -61.88
CA ASN A 302 19.23 50.61 -60.85
C ASN A 302 17.95 50.04 -60.22
N ILE A 303 17.00 50.90 -59.85
CA ILE A 303 15.69 50.50 -59.32
C ILE A 303 14.98 49.60 -60.34
N ARG A 304 14.95 50.01 -61.61
CA ARG A 304 14.26 49.27 -62.68
C ARG A 304 14.92 47.90 -62.96
N LYS A 305 16.25 47.83 -62.97
CA LYS A 305 17.01 46.59 -63.15
C LYS A 305 16.72 45.60 -62.01
N CYS A 306 16.77 46.08 -60.76
CA CYS A 306 16.47 45.26 -59.59
C CYS A 306 15.02 44.76 -59.60
N TYR A 307 14.05 45.65 -59.87
CA TYR A 307 12.63 45.30 -60.01
C TYR A 307 12.41 44.12 -60.97
N TYR A 308 12.89 44.22 -62.22
CA TYR A 308 12.65 43.16 -63.21
C TYR A 308 13.39 41.87 -62.88
N SER A 309 14.56 41.96 -62.24
CA SER A 309 15.31 40.76 -61.85
C SER A 309 14.58 40.00 -60.73
N ILE A 310 14.05 40.71 -59.73
CA ILE A 310 13.22 40.12 -58.67
C ILE A 310 11.92 39.55 -59.27
N GLU A 311 11.27 40.27 -60.19
CA GLU A 311 10.05 39.83 -60.87
C GLU A 311 10.29 38.53 -61.68
N ASP A 312 11.41 38.42 -62.39
CA ASP A 312 11.77 37.21 -63.15
C ASP A 312 12.05 36.00 -62.22
N TRP A 313 12.82 36.21 -61.16
CA TRP A 313 13.05 35.20 -60.12
C TRP A 313 11.77 34.76 -59.41
N THR A 314 10.82 35.68 -59.31
CA THR A 314 9.49 35.45 -58.75
C THR A 314 8.63 34.60 -59.69
N ASN A 315 8.60 34.94 -60.98
CA ASN A 315 7.84 34.24 -62.01
C ASN A 315 8.36 32.81 -62.24
N SER A 316 9.67 32.60 -62.11
CA SER A 316 10.28 31.25 -62.16
C SER A 316 10.04 30.42 -60.88
N GLY A 317 9.53 31.03 -59.81
CA GLY A 317 9.31 30.38 -58.51
C GLY A 317 10.58 30.08 -57.71
N VAL A 318 11.75 30.43 -58.24
CA VAL A 318 13.06 30.19 -57.61
C VAL A 318 13.17 30.97 -56.30
N LEU A 319 12.74 32.22 -56.29
CA LEU A 319 12.80 33.07 -55.10
C LEU A 319 11.97 32.49 -53.94
N TYR A 320 10.73 32.09 -54.21
CA TYR A 320 9.84 31.50 -53.21
C TYR A 320 10.44 30.25 -52.57
N LYS A 321 10.97 29.36 -53.39
CA LYS A 321 11.59 28.11 -52.92
C LYS A 321 12.84 28.38 -52.10
N THR A 322 13.66 29.34 -52.49
CA THR A 322 14.91 29.67 -51.79
C THR A 322 14.62 30.29 -50.42
N ILE A 323 13.63 31.20 -50.33
CA ILE A 323 13.16 31.75 -49.05
C ILE A 323 12.59 30.63 -48.16
N LEU A 324 11.74 29.76 -48.71
CA LEU A 324 11.17 28.63 -47.98
C LEU A 324 12.26 27.72 -47.41
N GLN A 325 13.26 27.37 -48.22
CA GLN A 325 14.42 26.57 -47.78
C GLN A 325 15.20 27.24 -46.65
N PHE A 326 15.38 28.57 -46.72
CA PHE A 326 16.08 29.31 -45.68
C PHE A 326 15.31 29.32 -44.35
N ILE A 327 13.99 29.54 -44.37
CA ILE A 327 13.19 29.58 -43.14
C ILE A 327 12.99 28.19 -42.50
N THR A 328 13.04 27.13 -43.31
CA THR A 328 12.71 25.74 -42.90
C THR A 328 13.38 25.31 -41.59
N PRO A 329 14.71 25.43 -41.41
CA PRO A 329 15.38 24.95 -40.21
C PRO A 329 14.95 25.67 -38.93
N SER A 330 14.48 26.93 -39.05
CA SER A 330 14.01 27.71 -37.90
C SER A 330 12.68 27.25 -37.33
N PHE A 331 11.89 26.52 -38.12
CA PHE A 331 10.57 26.01 -37.76
C PHE A 331 10.53 24.49 -37.53
N TYR A 332 11.70 23.82 -37.52
CA TYR A 332 11.77 22.38 -37.34
C TYR A 332 11.22 21.92 -35.97
N PHE A 333 10.28 20.98 -36.01
CA PHE A 333 9.65 20.42 -34.83
C PHE A 333 10.48 19.25 -34.28
N LYS A 334 11.05 19.44 -33.09
CA LYS A 334 11.75 18.40 -32.33
C LYS A 334 10.88 17.93 -31.16
N LEU A 335 10.47 16.66 -31.17
CA LEU A 335 9.71 16.07 -30.05
C LEU A 335 10.47 16.19 -28.72
N SER A 336 11.81 16.11 -28.74
CA SER A 336 12.65 16.25 -27.55
C SER A 336 12.47 17.57 -26.81
N ASN A 337 12.10 18.65 -27.53
CA ASN A 337 11.92 19.97 -26.93
C ASN A 337 10.62 20.05 -26.10
N VAL A 338 9.65 19.18 -26.39
CA VAL A 338 8.32 19.21 -25.74
C VAL A 338 8.28 18.37 -24.46
N ASN A 339 9.14 17.34 -24.35
CA ASN A 339 9.20 16.48 -23.16
C ASN A 339 9.56 17.23 -21.87
N ASN A 340 10.22 18.39 -21.96
CA ASN A 340 10.53 19.23 -20.80
C ASN A 340 9.38 20.15 -20.37
N GLN A 341 8.33 20.30 -21.21
CA GLN A 341 7.19 21.19 -20.96
C GLN A 341 5.87 20.44 -20.81
N MET A 342 5.82 19.13 -21.07
CA MET A 342 4.63 18.36 -20.74
C MET A 342 4.42 18.42 -19.22
N PRO A 343 3.20 18.72 -18.73
CA PRO A 343 2.85 18.36 -17.38
C PRO A 343 3.02 16.85 -17.32
N LEU A 344 4.10 16.40 -16.68
CA LEU A 344 4.24 15.00 -16.26
C LEU A 344 2.87 14.66 -15.70
N LEU A 345 2.16 13.74 -16.34
CA LEU A 345 0.96 13.14 -15.77
C LEU A 345 1.34 12.86 -14.33
N LYS A 346 0.76 13.64 -13.41
CA LYS A 346 1.10 13.60 -12.00
C LYS A 346 0.62 12.23 -11.54
N THR A 347 1.44 11.21 -11.78
CA THR A 347 1.41 10.01 -10.99
C THR A 347 1.62 10.54 -9.60
N ASN A 348 0.60 10.36 -8.76
CA ASN A 348 0.64 10.75 -7.37
C ASN A 348 1.83 10.00 -6.74
N LYS A 349 3.02 10.62 -6.80
CA LYS A 349 4.15 10.22 -5.99
C LYS A 349 3.72 10.52 -4.57
N SER A 350 3.13 9.49 -3.96
CA SER A 350 3.02 9.37 -2.52
C SER A 350 4.38 9.77 -1.94
N LYS A 351 4.38 10.87 -1.19
CA LYS A 351 5.53 11.28 -0.38
C LYS A 351 5.69 10.26 0.74
N ASN A 352 6.20 9.08 0.44
CA ASN A 352 6.76 8.21 1.46
C ASN A 352 8.07 8.85 1.91
N LYS A 353 8.00 9.60 3.02
CA LYS A 353 9.16 9.98 3.82
C LYS A 353 9.87 8.69 4.21
N THR A 354 11.00 8.40 3.59
CA THR A 354 11.99 7.44 4.10
C THR A 354 12.46 7.95 5.46
N LYS A 355 11.92 7.39 6.53
CA LYS A 355 12.61 7.39 7.82
C LYS A 355 13.84 6.50 7.65
N GLU A 356 15.02 7.07 7.90
CA GLU A 356 16.26 6.32 8.00
C GLU A 356 16.08 5.20 9.02
N ILE A 357 16.24 3.96 8.56
CA ILE A 357 16.29 2.78 9.41
C ILE A 357 17.72 2.73 9.97
N PRO A 358 17.91 2.67 11.30
CA PRO A 358 19.23 2.49 11.88
C PRO A 358 19.83 1.19 11.36
N LYS A 359 21.08 1.23 10.88
CA LYS A 359 21.85 0.03 10.55
C LYS A 359 22.04 -0.77 11.84
N LEU A 360 21.39 -1.93 11.92
CA LEU A 360 21.75 -2.97 12.88
C LEU A 360 22.92 -3.76 12.30
N GLU A 361 24.07 -3.64 12.94
CA GLU A 361 25.20 -4.55 12.76
C GLU A 361 24.82 -5.89 13.39
N TYR A 362 24.81 -6.94 12.57
CA TYR A 362 24.67 -8.31 13.05
C TYR A 362 26.07 -8.88 13.25
N ASP A 363 26.41 -9.17 14.51
CA ASP A 363 27.52 -10.05 14.83
C ASP A 363 27.14 -11.48 14.47
N ASN A 364 27.99 -12.10 13.64
CA ASN A 364 27.89 -13.51 13.29
C ASN A 364 28.18 -14.34 14.54
N ALA A 365 27.20 -15.12 15.00
CA ALA A 365 27.41 -16.19 15.96
C ALA A 365 26.69 -17.45 15.48
N ASP A 366 27.52 -18.41 15.09
CA ASP A 366 27.41 -19.86 15.28
C ASP A 366 26.23 -20.60 14.63
N ASP A 367 26.49 -21.06 13.40
CA ASP A 367 25.96 -22.31 12.86
C ASP A 367 26.61 -23.49 13.61
N GLU A 368 25.94 -24.02 14.62
CA GLU A 368 26.12 -25.42 15.06
C GLU A 368 25.05 -25.77 16.10
N LEU A 369 24.01 -26.51 15.67
CA LEU A 369 23.20 -27.48 16.46
C LEU A 369 21.80 -27.64 15.86
N ILE A 370 21.68 -28.43 14.79
CA ILE A 370 20.44 -29.17 14.52
C ILE A 370 20.83 -30.55 14.02
N ASP A 371 21.12 -31.45 14.96
CA ASP A 371 20.94 -32.88 14.75
C ASP A 371 20.33 -33.44 16.05
N ASN A 372 19.27 -34.24 15.88
CA ASN A 372 18.43 -34.89 16.90
C ASN A 372 17.16 -34.14 17.32
N LEU A 373 16.15 -34.15 16.45
CA LEU A 373 14.76 -34.25 16.89
C LEU A 373 14.10 -35.46 16.24
N ASP A 374 13.94 -36.52 17.02
CA ASP A 374 13.09 -37.66 16.68
C ASP A 374 11.63 -37.21 16.56
N LEU A 375 11.08 -37.41 15.36
CA LEU A 375 9.68 -37.20 15.00
C LEU A 375 8.77 -38.16 15.79
N LEU A 376 8.13 -37.67 16.84
CA LEU A 376 6.94 -38.33 17.39
C LEU A 376 5.76 -38.08 16.45
N GLU A 377 5.37 -39.10 15.69
CA GLU A 377 4.17 -39.13 14.86
C GLU A 377 2.92 -38.82 15.69
N TYR A 378 2.37 -37.63 15.49
CA TYR A 378 1.06 -37.24 16.00
C TYR A 378 -0.04 -37.99 15.24
N LYS A 379 -0.70 -38.95 15.89
CA LYS A 379 -1.93 -39.58 15.38
C LYS A 379 -3.14 -38.68 15.71
N PRO A 380 -3.85 -38.13 14.72
CA PRO A 380 -5.01 -37.27 14.99
C PRO A 380 -6.18 -38.08 15.56
N ASP A 381 -6.75 -37.54 16.63
CA ASP A 381 -7.89 -38.08 17.36
C ASP A 381 -9.16 -38.08 16.47
N LYS A 382 -9.80 -39.25 16.33
CA LYS A 382 -10.91 -39.52 15.40
C LYS A 382 -12.26 -38.95 15.85
N ARG A 383 -12.30 -37.93 16.72
CA ARG A 383 -13.55 -37.47 17.36
C ARG A 383 -14.19 -36.19 16.80
N PHE A 384 -13.64 -35.60 15.74
CA PHE A 384 -14.30 -34.49 15.05
C PHE A 384 -14.80 -34.92 13.66
N LYS A 385 -15.86 -35.72 13.65
CA LYS A 385 -16.78 -35.84 12.51
C LYS A 385 -18.09 -35.18 12.91
N ASN A 386 -18.35 -34.00 12.36
CA ASN A 386 -19.65 -33.38 12.06
C ASN A 386 -19.59 -31.86 12.23
N PHE A 387 -18.98 -31.19 11.26
CA PHE A 387 -19.42 -29.84 10.89
C PHE A 387 -19.92 -29.91 9.45
N LYS A 388 -21.25 -29.77 9.31
CA LYS A 388 -21.90 -29.58 8.01
C LYS A 388 -21.52 -28.19 7.52
N THR A 389 -20.79 -28.12 6.42
CA THR A 389 -20.59 -26.89 5.65
C THR A 389 -21.86 -26.63 4.83
N GLU A 390 -22.47 -25.46 5.03
CA GLU A 390 -23.52 -24.94 4.15
C GLU A 390 -22.95 -24.63 2.75
N PRO A 391 -23.74 -24.75 1.67
CA PRO A 391 -23.25 -24.54 0.32
C PRO A 391 -23.14 -23.04 0.02
N THR A 392 -21.92 -22.57 -0.22
CA THR A 392 -21.66 -21.26 -0.79
C THR A 392 -22.19 -21.18 -2.21
N GLU A 393 -22.99 -20.14 -2.45
CA GLU A 393 -23.57 -19.76 -3.74
C GLU A 393 -22.52 -19.67 -4.85
N SER A 394 -22.75 -20.41 -5.93
CA SER A 394 -21.97 -20.35 -7.15
C SER A 394 -22.20 -19.02 -7.88
N PHE A 395 -21.16 -18.20 -7.98
CA PHE A 395 -21.13 -17.06 -8.89
C PHE A 395 -21.21 -17.54 -10.35
N ILE A 396 -22.27 -17.14 -11.04
CA ILE A 396 -22.45 -17.32 -12.48
C ILE A 396 -21.51 -16.36 -13.21
N ILE A 397 -20.46 -16.91 -13.83
CA ILE A 397 -19.62 -16.17 -14.79
C ILE A 397 -20.34 -16.17 -16.13
N GLN A 398 -20.94 -15.04 -16.50
CA GLN A 398 -21.41 -14.79 -17.87
C GLN A 398 -20.20 -14.65 -18.80
N LYS A 399 -20.09 -15.54 -19.79
CA LYS A 399 -19.17 -15.42 -20.92
C LYS A 399 -19.69 -14.37 -21.92
N PRO A 400 -18.84 -13.51 -22.50
CA PRO A 400 -19.25 -12.63 -23.59
C PRO A 400 -19.50 -13.42 -24.87
N SER A 401 -20.56 -13.05 -25.58
CA SER A 401 -20.98 -13.66 -26.83
C SER A 401 -19.97 -13.43 -27.95
N SER A 402 -19.68 -14.52 -28.66
CA SER A 402 -18.87 -14.55 -29.86
C SER A 402 -19.63 -13.96 -31.06
N TYR A 403 -18.91 -13.13 -31.82
CA TYR A 403 -19.21 -12.71 -33.19
C TYR A 403 -19.76 -13.84 -34.07
N SER A 404 -20.91 -13.62 -34.70
CA SER A 404 -21.32 -14.36 -35.91
C SER A 404 -21.09 -13.48 -37.14
N LEU A 405 -20.16 -13.93 -37.98
CA LEU A 405 -20.03 -13.55 -39.38
C LEU A 405 -21.14 -14.26 -40.15
N ASP A 406 -21.98 -13.50 -40.87
CA ASP A 406 -22.81 -14.08 -41.93
C ASP A 406 -22.44 -13.47 -43.29
N LYS A 407 -21.88 -14.34 -44.14
CA LYS A 407 -21.58 -14.14 -45.55
C LYS A 407 -22.32 -15.23 -46.30
N ARG A 408 -23.19 -14.84 -47.24
CA ARG A 408 -23.66 -15.56 -48.46
C ARG A 408 -24.97 -14.90 -48.92
N PHE A 409 -25.36 -14.62 -50.17
CA PHE A 409 -25.07 -15.02 -51.56
C PHE A 409 -25.51 -13.81 -52.46
N VAL A 410 -24.78 -13.26 -53.43
CA VAL A 410 -24.48 -13.70 -54.83
C VAL A 410 -25.69 -14.09 -55.71
N LYS A 411 -26.03 -13.15 -56.61
CA LYS A 411 -26.45 -13.23 -58.04
C LYS A 411 -27.74 -13.96 -58.46
N ARG A 412 -28.55 -13.21 -59.24
CA ARG A 412 -29.15 -13.47 -60.60
C ARG A 412 -30.55 -12.83 -60.63
N LYS A 413 -31.11 -12.26 -61.70
CA LYS A 413 -30.76 -12.12 -63.12
C LYS A 413 -31.72 -11.07 -63.68
N ASP A 414 -31.26 -10.32 -64.66
CA ASP A 414 -32.09 -9.55 -65.58
C ASP A 414 -33.19 -10.41 -66.21
N ARG A 415 -34.37 -9.81 -66.42
CA ARG A 415 -35.26 -10.15 -67.55
C ARG A 415 -36.21 -8.99 -67.84
N ASN A 416 -35.88 -8.29 -68.93
CA ASN A 416 -36.75 -7.73 -69.95
C ASN A 416 -38.25 -7.61 -69.62
N ASN A 417 -38.78 -6.39 -69.72
CA ASN A 417 -40.16 -6.20 -70.17
C ASN A 417 -40.25 -5.03 -71.16
N LYS A 418 -40.27 -5.39 -72.45
CA LYS A 418 -40.72 -4.58 -73.59
C LYS A 418 -41.93 -5.32 -74.17
N ARG A 419 -43.11 -4.71 -74.17
CA ARG A 419 -44.02 -4.57 -75.33
C ARG A 419 -45.47 -4.26 -74.94
N ASN A 420 -45.89 -3.09 -75.43
CA ASN A 420 -47.17 -2.75 -76.06
C ASN A 420 -48.16 -3.90 -76.32
N LYS A 421 -49.43 -3.65 -75.94
CA LYS A 421 -50.71 -3.92 -76.65
C LYS A 421 -51.79 -3.10 -75.90
N SER A 422 -52.30 -1.97 -76.40
CA SER A 422 -53.32 -1.75 -77.44
C SER A 422 -54.75 -2.22 -77.08
N LYS A 423 -55.69 -1.25 -77.08
CA LYS A 423 -57.18 -1.33 -77.17
C LYS A 423 -57.87 -1.84 -75.89
N ILE A 424 -58.94 -1.25 -75.35
CA ILE A 424 -60.03 -0.39 -75.86
C ILE A 424 -60.22 0.80 -74.92
#